data_AF-A0A382IQG5-F1
#
_entry.id   AF-A0A382IQG5-F1
#
_cell.length_a   1.000
_cell.length_b   1.000
_cell.length_c   1.000
_cell.angle_alpha   90.00
_cell.angle_beta   90.00
_cell.angle_gamma   90.00
#
_symmetry.space_group_name_H-M   'P 1'
#
loop_
_entity.id
_entity.type
_entity.pdbx_description
1 polymer ?
#
loop_
_entity_poly.entity_id
_entity_poly.type
_entity_poly.pdbx_seq_one_letter_code
_entity_poly.pdbx_strand_id
1 'polypeptide(L)' 'PPMITSGIRIGTPALTSRQLDVADMENVAGYILEALTAHDDESKLANLGVEVAKFASKFPVPGLDS' A
#
# COMPACT_ATOMS: atom_id res chain seq x y z
N PRO A 1 -28.83 -13.67 0.64
CA PRO A 1 -28.05 -12.60 -0.03
C PRO A 1 -26.54 -12.84 0.16
N PRO A 2 -25.66 -12.48 -0.79
CA PRO A 2 -24.23 -12.63 -0.57
C PRO A 2 -23.79 -11.63 0.51
N MET A 3 -23.26 -12.15 1.60
CA MET A 3 -22.77 -11.36 2.75
C MET A 3 -21.31 -10.93 2.58
N ILE A 4 -20.65 -11.37 1.51
CA ILE A 4 -19.22 -11.14 1.24
C ILE A 4 -19.11 -10.27 -0.01
N THR A 5 -18.42 -9.14 0.12
CA THR A 5 -18.17 -8.20 -0.97
C THR A 5 -17.02 -8.67 -1.86
N SER A 6 -17.13 -8.48 -3.17
CA SER A 6 -16.10 -8.89 -4.15
C SER A 6 -15.14 -7.75 -4.55
N GLY A 7 -15.06 -6.67 -3.79
CA GLY A 7 -14.30 -5.47 -4.17
C GLY A 7 -13.67 -4.73 -3.00
N ILE A 8 -12.65 -3.93 -3.32
CA ILE A 8 -11.88 -3.11 -2.38
C ILE A 8 -12.00 -1.64 -2.80
N ARG A 9 -12.19 -0.72 -1.84
CA ARG A 9 -12.19 0.72 -2.09
C ARG A 9 -10.83 1.31 -1.70
N ILE A 10 -10.16 1.93 -2.66
CA ILE A 10 -8.84 2.55 -2.49
C ILE A 10 -9.00 4.08 -2.56
N GLY A 11 -8.24 4.81 -1.73
CA GLY A 11 -8.22 6.26 -1.74
C GLY A 11 -6.79 6.80 -1.57
N THR A 12 -6.47 7.85 -2.32
CA THR A 12 -5.18 8.53 -2.30
C THR A 12 -4.98 9.66 -1.26
N PRO A 13 -6.00 10.24 -0.59
CA PRO A 13 -5.79 11.42 0.27
C PRO A 13 -4.69 11.28 1.34
N ALA A 14 -4.59 10.10 1.97
CA ALA A 14 -3.57 9.85 3.01
C ALA A 14 -2.15 9.84 2.43
N LEU A 15 -1.98 9.33 1.21
CA LEU A 15 -0.70 9.28 0.53
C LEU A 15 -0.29 10.64 -0.03
N THR A 16 -1.22 11.36 -0.66
CA THR A 16 -0.95 12.70 -1.20
C THR A 16 -0.67 13.72 -0.09
N SER A 17 -1.26 13.54 1.10
CA SER A 17 -0.94 14.38 2.28
C SER A 17 0.50 14.16 2.78
N ARG A 18 1.10 13.01 2.46
CA ARG A 18 2.50 12.66 2.72
C ARG A 18 3.41 12.98 1.53
N GLN A 19 2.90 13.75 0.55
CA GLN A 19 3.62 14.23 -0.64
C GLN A 19 3.98 13.15 -1.67
N LEU A 20 3.31 12.00 -1.66
CA LEU A 20 3.45 11.03 -2.75
C LEU A 20 2.84 11.60 -4.04
N ASP A 21 3.55 11.45 -5.14
CA ASP A 21 3.14 11.94 -6.46
C ASP A 21 2.62 10.82 -7.38
N VAL A 22 2.42 11.13 -8.67
CA VAL A 22 1.90 10.18 -9.66
C VAL A 22 2.87 9.03 -9.91
N ALA A 23 4.18 9.28 -9.94
CA ALA A 23 5.18 8.23 -10.15
C ALA A 23 5.26 7.30 -8.94
N ASP A 24 5.10 7.84 -7.74
CA ASP A 24 5.00 7.04 -6.51
C ASP A 24 3.79 6.10 -6.51
N MET A 25 2.66 6.53 -7.09
CA MET A 25 1.45 5.70 -7.18
C MET A 25 1.65 4.44 -8.03
N GLU A 26 2.56 4.45 -9.02
CA GLU A 26 2.86 3.25 -9.80
C GLU A 26 3.47 2.16 -8.91
N ASN A 27 4.36 2.54 -7.99
CA ASN A 27 4.92 1.61 -7.01
C ASN A 27 3.83 1.06 -6.07
N VAL A 28 2.96 1.94 -5.57
CA VAL A 28 1.83 1.54 -4.70
C VAL A 28 0.90 0.56 -5.42
N ALA A 29 0.55 0.84 -6.68
CA ALA A 29 -0.28 -0.06 -7.48
C ALA A 29 0.41 -1.41 -7.73
N GLY A 30 1.73 -1.39 -7.99
CA GLY A 30 2.55 -2.60 -8.12
C GLY A 30 2.51 -3.47 -6.87
N TYR A 31 2.69 -2.88 -5.69
CA TYR A 31 2.60 -3.60 -4.42
C TYR A 31 1.23 -4.20 -4.18
N ILE A 32 0.14 -3.48 -4.50
CA ILE A 32 -1.22 -4.00 -4.40
C ILE A 32 -1.41 -5.21 -5.32
N LEU A 33 -0.95 -5.12 -6.57
CA LEU A 33 -1.05 -6.21 -7.54
C LEU A 33 -0.25 -7.45 -7.08
N GLU A 34 0.95 -7.25 -6.56
CA GLU A 34 1.78 -8.34 -6.05
C GLU A 34 1.14 -9.01 -4.84
N ALA A 35 0.60 -8.23 -3.90
CA ALA A 35 -0.12 -8.76 -2.74
C ALA A 35 -1.35 -9.59 -3.14
N LEU A 36 -2.14 -9.11 -4.10
CA LEU A 36 -3.31 -9.84 -4.60
C LEU A 36 -2.89 -11.14 -5.32
N THR A 37 -1.79 -11.11 -6.07
CA THR A 37 -1.28 -12.28 -6.80
C THR A 37 -0.71 -13.33 -5.84
N ALA A 38 -0.02 -12.88 -4.78
CA ALA A 38 0.62 -13.72 -3.77
C ALA A 38 -0.24 -13.92 -2.50
N HIS A 39 -1.56 -13.75 -2.58
CA HIS A 39 -2.45 -13.72 -1.41
C HIS A 39 -2.39 -14.96 -0.49
N ASP A 40 -2.00 -16.13 -1.03
CA ASP A 40 -1.83 -17.38 -0.27
C ASP A 40 -0.38 -17.65 0.17
N ASP A 41 0.57 -16.79 -0.17
CA ASP A 41 2.01 -16.94 0.10
C ASP A 41 2.45 -15.97 1.21
N GLU A 42 2.30 -16.41 2.46
CA GLU A 42 2.63 -15.61 3.65
C GLU A 42 4.08 -15.11 3.66
N SER A 43 5.02 -15.88 3.11
CA SER A 43 6.43 -15.50 3.06
C SER A 43 6.67 -14.36 2.07
N LYS A 44 6.02 -14.39 0.90
CA LYS A 44 6.07 -13.27 -0.04
C LYS A 44 5.39 -12.04 0.52
N LEU A 45 4.23 -12.19 1.16
CA LEU A 45 3.53 -11.05 1.79
C LEU A 45 4.37 -10.41 2.89
N ALA A 46 5.09 -11.20 3.69
CA ALA A 46 6.01 -10.68 4.71
C ALA A 46 7.15 -9.86 4.08
N ASN A 47 7.78 -10.37 3.03
CA ASN A 47 8.84 -9.65 2.31
C ASN A 47 8.32 -8.37 1.66
N LEU A 48 7.17 -8.45 0.99
CA LEU A 48 6.50 -7.31 0.38
C LEU A 48 6.18 -6.23 1.41
N GLY A 49 5.75 -6.61 2.62
CA GLY A 49 5.54 -5.68 3.72
C GLY A 49 6.79 -4.91 4.14
N VAL A 50 7.97 -5.56 4.13
CA VAL A 50 9.26 -4.91 4.40
C VAL A 50 9.59 -3.90 3.30
N GLU A 51 9.34 -4.24 2.04
CA GLU A 51 9.57 -3.34 0.91
C GLU A 51 8.65 -2.12 0.95
N VAL A 52 7.36 -2.32 1.21
CA VAL A 52 6.37 -1.25 1.38
C VAL A 52 6.77 -0.34 2.54
N ALA A 53 7.20 -0.89 3.68
CA ALA A 53 7.64 -0.10 4.82
C ALA A 53 8.88 0.74 4.49
N LYS A 54 9.85 0.16 3.77
CA LYS A 54 11.06 0.85 3.29
C LYS A 54 10.73 1.95 2.28
N PHE A 55 9.74 1.75 1.42
CA PHE A 55 9.26 2.78 0.50
C PHE A 55 8.57 3.91 1.27
N ALA A 56 7.65 3.56 2.17
CA ALA A 56 6.86 4.50 2.95
C ALA A 56 7.70 5.34 3.93
N SER A 57 8.84 4.83 4.41
CA SER A 57 9.72 5.57 5.34
C SER A 57 10.36 6.82 4.72
N LYS A 58 10.36 6.93 3.39
CA LYS A 58 10.79 8.14 2.66
C LYS A 58 9.82 9.31 2.84
N PHE A 59 8.58 9.02 3.24
CA PHE A 59 7.48 9.98 3.32
C PHE A 59 7.03 10.13 4.78
N PRO A 60 7.48 11.17 5.50
CA PRO A 60 7.09 11.39 6.89
C PRO A 60 5.57 11.48 7.08
N VAL A 61 5.08 11.19 8.28
CA VAL A 61 3.65 11.25 8.60
C VAL A 61 3.34 12.62 9.22
N PRO A 62 2.45 13.42 8.60
CA PRO A 62 2.06 14.71 9.15
C PRO A 62 1.56 14.58 10.59
N GLY A 63 2.19 15.30 11.51
CA GLY A 63 1.79 15.36 12.92
C GLY A 63 2.32 14.24 13.83
N LEU A 64 3.12 13.30 13.32
CA LEU A 64 3.83 12.31 14.14
C LEU A 64 5.33 12.62 14.30
N ASP A 65 5.86 13.53 13.49
CA ASP A 65 7.24 14.00 13.63
C ASP A 65 7.30 15.02 14.78
N SER A 66 7.53 14.50 15.98
CA SER A 66 7.99 15.22 17.17
C SER A 66 9.39 14.73 17.54
#